data_AF-A0A2E0RVE1-F1
#
_entry.id   AF-A0A2E0RVE1-F1
#
_cell.length_a   1.000
_cell.length_b   1.000
_cell.length_c   1.000
_cell.angle_alpha   90.00
_cell.angle_beta   90.00
_cell.angle_gamma   90.00
#
_symmetry.space_group_name_H-M   'P 1'
#
loop_
_entity.id
_entity.type
_entity.pdbx_description
1 polymer ?
#
loop_
_entity_poly.entity_id
_entity_poly.type
_entity_poly.pdbx_seq_one_letter_code
_entity_poly.pdbx_strand_id
1 'polypeptide(L)'
;MILVVLILILGALFVLLGVRNSWRYALQRIGGAVLVLILVTFGTTVLIRQVPGEPCEIALGTAATPEAVAECVDDQGLDEGVVAQYLTWSQQVLIEGDLGYAFYKNQEPLSETIQQRLPRTVILFFYSQLIALAIAVPLGIWAAYQAGRPSKGIPIWILPIIVGGIYIYGEFITDWLFTSVLTLAFLLPILIFNLFRGGRGGDTTVNFLAFGLLSLPVFVLGVILRYAFAEERNWFSLAGYVPITDNVIEHLKSIWVPALVLGLAAAPVYLRLLRADMIQNLQQDFVSVAKAKGMSNTHILLRHVLRPSTVTLMTVLGLNIAQLVNGALVVEYIFDFDGMGSYLIEAIYRQEFFAVQTLVALVAIIFVVTNMVIDVFYSVVDPRVRAEAA
;
A
#
# COMPACT_ATOMS: atom_id res chain seq x y z
N MET A 1 -16.27 -10.22 17.80
CA MET A 1 -16.84 -10.56 16.47
C MET A 1 -15.78 -10.57 15.36
N ILE A 2 -14.96 -9.53 15.19
CA ILE A 2 -13.92 -9.45 14.12
C ILE A 2 -12.90 -10.60 14.21
N LEU A 3 -12.35 -10.89 15.39
CA LEU A 3 -11.38 -11.99 15.59
C LEU A 3 -11.96 -13.34 15.14
N VAL A 4 -13.20 -13.63 15.54
CA VAL A 4 -13.92 -14.86 15.16
C VAL A 4 -14.11 -14.93 13.63
N VAL A 5 -14.49 -13.81 12.99
CA VAL A 5 -14.62 -13.74 11.54
C VAL A 5 -13.27 -14.00 10.84
N LEU A 6 -12.18 -13.41 11.33
CA LEU A 6 -10.84 -13.63 10.79
C LEU A 6 -10.40 -15.09 10.93
N ILE A 7 -10.65 -15.71 12.09
CA ILE A 7 -10.34 -17.14 12.33
C ILE A 7 -11.15 -18.03 11.38
N LEU A 8 -12.44 -17.76 11.19
CA LEU A 8 -13.29 -18.51 10.25
C LEU A 8 -12.80 -18.35 8.81
N ILE A 9 -12.40 -17.14 8.40
CA ILE A 9 -11.83 -16.88 7.08
C ILE A 9 -10.52 -17.65 6.90
N LEU A 10 -9.62 -17.60 7.89
CA LEU A 10 -8.35 -18.35 7.86
C LEU A 10 -8.59 -19.85 7.75
N GLY A 11 -9.53 -20.40 8.53
CA GLY A 11 -9.91 -21.80 8.48
C GLY A 11 -10.48 -22.20 7.11
N ALA A 12 -11.37 -21.39 6.55
CA ALA A 12 -11.94 -21.63 5.22
C ALA A 12 -10.86 -21.59 4.12
N LEU A 13 -9.98 -20.59 4.15
CA LEU A 13 -8.86 -20.47 3.21
C LEU A 13 -7.89 -21.65 3.33
N PHE A 14 -7.64 -22.15 4.54
CA PHE A 14 -6.75 -23.29 4.76
C PHE A 14 -7.25 -24.54 4.08
N VAL A 15 -8.54 -24.83 4.28
CA VAL A 15 -9.21 -25.96 3.64
C VAL A 15 -9.18 -25.79 2.12
N LEU A 16 -9.46 -24.59 1.60
CA LEU A 16 -9.42 -24.31 0.17
C LEU A 16 -8.02 -24.53 -0.43
N LEU A 17 -6.96 -24.09 0.24
CA LEU A 17 -5.58 -24.34 -0.19
C LEU A 17 -5.20 -25.83 -0.14
N GLY A 18 -5.60 -26.52 0.93
CA GLY A 18 -5.33 -27.95 1.12
C GLY A 18 -6.00 -28.80 0.04
N VAL A 19 -7.25 -28.49 -0.31
CA VAL A 19 -8.02 -29.18 -1.35
C VAL A 19 -7.47 -28.92 -2.76
N ARG A 20 -6.92 -27.72 -3.01
CA ARG A 20 -6.55 -27.30 -4.38
C ARG A 20 -5.11 -27.56 -4.79
N ASN A 21 -4.15 -27.43 -3.86
CA ASN A 21 -2.74 -27.53 -4.17
C ASN A 21 -2.11 -28.77 -3.54
N SER A 22 -2.11 -28.84 -2.21
CA SER A 22 -1.79 -30.01 -1.38
C SER A 22 -1.81 -29.62 0.11
N TRP A 23 -2.09 -30.57 0.99
CA TRP A 23 -2.02 -30.34 2.45
C TRP A 23 -0.62 -29.94 2.94
N ARG A 24 0.44 -30.41 2.28
CA ARG A 24 1.81 -30.00 2.58
C ARG A 24 2.04 -28.51 2.30
N TYR A 25 1.55 -28.01 1.17
CA TYR A 25 1.62 -26.59 0.83
C TYR A 25 0.85 -25.73 1.83
N ALA A 26 -0.39 -26.13 2.16
CA ALA A 26 -1.21 -25.40 3.12
C ALA A 26 -0.54 -25.34 4.51
N LEU A 27 0.04 -26.44 5.00
CA LEU A 27 0.76 -26.49 6.27
C LEU A 27 2.02 -25.63 6.27
N GLN A 28 2.82 -25.64 5.19
CA GLN A 28 4.00 -24.79 5.07
C GLN A 28 3.62 -23.30 5.10
N ARG A 29 2.51 -22.94 4.44
CA ARG A 29 2.03 -21.55 4.39
C ARG A 29 1.52 -21.07 5.74
N ILE A 30 0.71 -21.89 6.43
CA ILE A 30 0.24 -21.56 7.79
C ILE A 30 1.38 -21.54 8.78
N GLY A 31 2.29 -22.52 8.73
CA GLY A 31 3.47 -22.55 9.61
C GLY A 31 4.31 -21.29 9.44
N GLY A 32 4.55 -20.86 8.20
CA GLY A 32 5.22 -19.59 7.91
C GLY A 32 4.45 -18.37 8.42
N ALA A 33 3.12 -18.34 8.25
CA ALA A 33 2.28 -17.25 8.75
C ALA A 33 2.29 -17.15 10.29
N VAL A 34 2.14 -18.27 10.99
CA VAL A 34 2.20 -18.33 12.46
C VAL A 34 3.57 -17.90 12.95
N LEU A 35 4.64 -18.37 12.29
CA LEU A 35 6.01 -17.94 12.62
C LEU A 35 6.18 -16.43 12.45
N VAL A 36 5.70 -15.85 11.35
CA VAL A 36 5.74 -14.39 11.14
C VAL A 36 4.95 -13.66 12.21
N LEU A 37 3.74 -14.12 12.56
CA LEU A 37 2.93 -13.52 13.63
C LEU A 37 3.68 -13.51 14.96
N ILE A 38 4.26 -14.66 15.36
CA ILE A 38 5.02 -14.77 16.60
C ILE A 38 6.25 -13.86 16.56
N LEU A 39 7.05 -13.92 15.50
CA LEU A 39 8.28 -13.14 15.38
C LEU A 39 8.00 -11.63 15.40
N VAL A 40 6.98 -11.17 14.67
CA VAL A 40 6.63 -9.75 14.61
C VAL A 40 6.08 -9.27 15.95
N THR A 41 5.13 -10.00 16.57
CA THR A 41 4.52 -9.58 17.84
C THR A 41 5.49 -9.67 19.02
N PHE A 42 6.28 -10.74 19.11
CA PHE A 42 7.33 -10.87 20.12
C PHE A 42 8.43 -9.84 19.90
N GLY A 43 8.83 -9.60 18.64
CA GLY A 43 9.76 -8.54 18.27
C GLY A 43 9.25 -7.17 18.72
N THR A 44 7.97 -6.88 18.53
CA THR A 44 7.32 -5.67 19.04
C THR A 44 7.42 -5.57 20.56
N THR A 45 7.08 -6.62 21.32
CA THR A 45 7.23 -6.61 22.79
C THR A 45 8.67 -6.29 23.22
N VAL A 46 9.67 -6.89 22.56
CA VAL A 46 11.09 -6.61 22.82
C VAL A 46 11.44 -5.16 22.48
N LEU A 47 11.00 -4.65 21.33
CA LEU A 47 11.36 -3.31 20.86
C LEU A 47 10.76 -2.22 21.72
N ILE A 48 9.49 -2.34 22.12
CA ILE A 48 8.85 -1.30 22.92
C ILE A 48 9.47 -1.22 24.32
N ARG A 49 9.91 -2.34 24.91
CA ARG A 49 10.65 -2.34 26.19
C ARG A 49 12.01 -1.65 26.12
N GLN A 50 12.59 -1.49 24.93
CA GLN A 50 13.85 -0.77 24.73
C GLN A 50 13.62 0.74 24.55
N VAL A 51 12.37 1.18 24.43
CA VAL A 51 12.05 2.60 24.32
C VAL A 51 12.31 3.26 25.67
N PRO A 52 13.14 4.33 25.73
CA PRO A 52 13.41 5.01 26.98
C PRO A 52 12.16 5.72 27.52
N GLY A 53 11.94 5.63 28.82
CA GLY A 53 10.81 6.24 29.54
C GLY A 53 10.07 5.23 30.42
N GLU A 54 9.33 5.73 31.40
CA GLU A 54 8.40 4.93 32.20
C GLU A 54 7.05 4.87 31.50
N PRO A 55 6.64 3.73 30.95
CA PRO A 55 5.65 3.81 29.89
C PRO A 55 4.22 4.04 30.37
N CYS A 56 3.88 3.54 31.56
CA CYS A 56 2.62 3.87 32.22
C CYS A 56 2.54 5.34 32.64
N GLU A 57 3.65 6.01 32.95
CA GLU A 57 3.65 7.45 33.21
C GLU A 57 3.32 8.24 31.93
N ILE A 58 3.85 7.79 30.79
CA ILE A 58 3.61 8.43 29.49
C ILE A 58 2.18 8.18 29.01
N ALA A 59 1.68 6.95 29.15
CA ALA A 59 0.31 6.58 28.75
C ALA A 59 -0.76 7.29 29.60
N LEU A 60 -0.56 7.44 30.91
CA LEU A 60 -1.48 8.14 31.82
C LEU A 60 -1.33 9.67 31.75
N GLY A 61 -0.13 10.14 31.38
CA GLY A 61 0.22 11.55 31.24
C GLY A 61 0.63 12.24 32.54
N THR A 62 0.95 13.52 32.47
CA THR A 62 1.60 14.32 33.54
C THR A 62 0.79 14.51 34.83
N ALA A 63 -0.46 14.04 34.88
CA ALA A 63 -1.34 14.11 36.05
C ALA A 63 -1.57 12.75 36.73
N ALA A 64 -0.83 11.71 36.33
CA ALA A 64 -0.96 10.36 36.89
C ALA A 64 -0.53 10.32 38.36
N THR A 65 -1.32 9.67 39.22
CA THR A 65 -0.91 9.40 40.60
C THR A 65 0.03 8.18 40.63
N PRO A 66 0.96 8.11 41.59
CA PRO A 66 1.86 6.95 41.72
C PRO A 66 1.10 5.62 41.86
N GLU A 67 -0.08 5.62 42.48
CA GLU A 67 -0.90 4.42 42.59
C GLU A 67 -1.44 3.95 41.22
N ALA A 68 -1.93 4.89 40.39
CA ALA A 68 -2.45 4.56 39.06
C ALA A 68 -1.35 4.06 38.11
N VAL A 69 -0.12 4.58 38.27
CA VAL A 69 1.05 4.09 37.53
C VAL A 69 1.38 2.65 37.93
N ALA A 70 1.37 2.34 39.23
CA ALA A 70 1.63 0.98 39.73
C ALA A 70 0.56 -0.03 39.26
N GLU A 71 -0.72 0.36 39.26
CA GLU A 71 -1.82 -0.44 38.72
C GLU A 71 -1.63 -0.70 37.23
N CYS A 72 -1.27 0.32 36.44
CA CYS A 72 -0.96 0.15 35.02
C CYS A 72 0.23 -0.80 34.79
N VAL A 73 1.28 -0.72 35.60
CA VAL A 73 2.45 -1.60 35.47
C VAL A 73 2.07 -3.07 35.68
N ASP A 74 1.25 -3.33 36.69
CA ASP A 74 0.73 -4.66 37.03
C ASP A 74 -0.22 -5.18 35.93
N ASP A 75 -1.22 -4.38 35.54
CA ASP A 75 -2.21 -4.73 34.50
C ASP A 75 -1.55 -5.06 33.14
N GLN A 76 -0.45 -4.38 32.82
CA GLN A 76 0.28 -4.53 31.56
C GLN A 76 1.39 -5.59 31.63
N GLY A 77 1.63 -6.20 32.81
CA GLY A 77 2.74 -7.14 33.04
C GLY A 77 4.11 -6.55 32.70
N LEU A 78 4.30 -5.25 32.98
CA LEU A 78 5.55 -4.54 32.67
C LEU A 78 6.67 -4.88 33.66
N ASP A 79 6.32 -5.33 34.86
CA ASP A 79 7.22 -5.85 35.90
C ASP A 79 7.69 -7.28 35.62
N GLU A 80 6.96 -8.03 34.78
CA GLU A 80 7.31 -9.39 34.40
C GLU A 80 8.48 -9.47 33.39
N GLY A 81 9.10 -10.64 33.28
CA GLY A 81 10.06 -10.93 32.20
C GLY A 81 9.39 -10.87 30.81
N VAL A 82 10.15 -10.49 29.76
CA VAL A 82 9.62 -10.27 28.39
C VAL A 82 8.79 -11.45 27.87
N VAL A 83 9.23 -12.66 28.16
CA VAL A 83 8.54 -13.89 27.74
C VAL A 83 7.23 -14.07 28.50
N ALA A 84 7.20 -13.78 29.79
CA ALA A 84 5.99 -13.90 30.61
C ALA A 84 4.93 -12.90 30.14
N GLN A 85 5.29 -11.62 30.00
CA GLN A 85 4.39 -10.60 29.45
C GLN A 85 3.84 -10.97 28.08
N TYR A 86 4.69 -11.48 27.17
CA TYR A 86 4.24 -11.90 25.85
C TYR A 86 3.22 -13.04 25.93
N LEU A 87 3.44 -14.02 26.82
CA LEU A 87 2.50 -15.14 27.02
C LEU A 87 1.19 -14.66 27.66
N THR A 88 1.25 -13.77 28.65
CA THR A 88 0.08 -13.16 29.30
C THR A 88 -0.79 -12.41 28.28
N TRP A 89 -0.20 -11.50 27.50
CA TRP A 89 -0.90 -10.82 26.40
C TRP A 89 -1.46 -11.81 25.37
N SER A 90 -0.67 -12.81 24.97
CA SER A 90 -1.11 -13.80 23.98
C SER A 90 -2.30 -14.61 24.50
N GLN A 91 -2.30 -14.94 25.78
CA GLN A 91 -3.39 -15.66 26.44
C GLN A 91 -4.66 -14.80 26.50
N GLN A 92 -4.56 -13.54 26.93
CA GLN A 92 -5.68 -12.61 26.98
C GLN A 92 -6.31 -12.40 25.58
N VAL A 93 -5.49 -12.21 24.55
CA VAL A 93 -5.98 -12.00 23.19
C VAL A 93 -6.58 -13.28 22.58
N LEU A 94 -5.95 -14.45 22.76
CA LEU A 94 -6.35 -15.70 22.08
C LEU A 94 -7.42 -16.49 22.83
N ILE A 95 -7.38 -16.52 24.17
CA ILE A 95 -8.27 -17.34 25.00
C ILE A 95 -9.44 -16.50 25.50
N GLU A 96 -9.16 -15.33 26.07
CA GLU A 96 -10.17 -14.48 26.69
C GLU A 96 -10.86 -13.58 25.65
N GLY A 97 -10.20 -13.35 24.52
CA GLY A 97 -10.69 -12.47 23.47
C GLY A 97 -10.65 -10.99 23.86
N ASP A 98 -9.87 -10.67 24.90
CA ASP A 98 -9.65 -9.30 25.34
C ASP A 98 -8.58 -8.65 24.46
N LEU A 99 -8.97 -7.56 23.81
CA LEU A 99 -8.09 -6.77 22.96
C LEU A 99 -7.45 -5.61 23.74
N GLY A 100 -7.80 -5.44 25.01
CA GLY A 100 -7.37 -4.34 25.86
C GLY A 100 -8.07 -3.03 25.51
N TYR A 101 -7.46 -1.94 25.97
CA TYR A 101 -8.00 -0.59 25.84
C TYR A 101 -7.21 0.23 24.84
N ALA A 102 -7.93 1.03 24.06
CA ALA A 102 -7.40 2.17 23.33
C ALA A 102 -7.42 3.41 24.21
N PHE A 103 -6.44 4.30 24.03
CA PHE A 103 -6.36 5.53 24.82
C PHE A 103 -6.42 5.19 26.30
N TYR A 104 -5.40 4.50 26.83
CA TYR A 104 -5.46 3.82 28.14
C TYR A 104 -6.08 4.68 29.25
N LYS A 105 -5.75 5.98 29.25
CA LYS A 105 -6.33 7.01 30.12
C LYS A 105 -7.86 7.12 30.10
N ASN A 106 -8.50 6.94 28.95
CA ASN A 106 -9.95 7.01 28.75
C ASN A 106 -10.65 5.64 28.90
N GLN A 107 -9.88 4.55 29.01
CA GLN A 107 -10.40 3.16 29.06
C GLN A 107 -11.40 2.84 27.94
N GLU A 108 -11.16 3.32 26.72
CA GLU A 108 -12.01 3.00 25.57
C GLU A 108 -11.70 1.57 25.10
N PRO A 109 -12.69 0.67 24.90
CA PRO A 109 -12.39 -0.68 24.45
C PRO A 109 -11.74 -0.67 23.06
N LEU A 110 -10.56 -1.31 22.93
CA LEU A 110 -9.82 -1.31 21.65
C LEU A 110 -10.65 -1.91 20.50
N SER A 111 -11.55 -2.83 20.82
CA SER A 111 -12.45 -3.44 19.85
C SER A 111 -13.38 -2.45 19.15
N GLU A 112 -13.78 -1.36 19.81
CA GLU A 112 -14.62 -0.31 19.24
C GLU A 112 -13.80 0.58 18.31
N THR A 113 -12.61 0.97 18.74
CA THR A 113 -11.66 1.74 17.92
C THR A 113 -11.33 0.98 16.63
N ILE A 114 -11.06 -0.33 16.72
CA ILE A 114 -10.81 -1.19 15.54
C ILE A 114 -12.03 -1.19 14.62
N GLN A 115 -13.24 -1.36 15.14
CA GLN A 115 -14.47 -1.38 14.34
C GLN A 115 -14.72 -0.08 13.59
N GLN A 116 -14.36 1.06 14.19
CA GLN A 116 -14.54 2.37 13.58
C GLN A 116 -13.45 2.69 12.55
N ARG A 117 -12.20 2.31 12.84
CA ARG A 117 -11.03 2.72 12.04
C ARG A 117 -10.67 1.73 10.92
N LEU A 118 -10.86 0.43 11.13
CA LEU A 118 -10.52 -0.60 10.12
C LEU A 118 -11.26 -0.42 8.78
N PRO A 119 -12.58 -0.15 8.74
CA PRO A 119 -13.27 0.10 7.48
C PRO A 119 -12.71 1.29 6.71
N ARG A 120 -12.23 2.32 7.41
CA ARG A 120 -11.67 3.53 6.79
C ARG A 120 -10.39 3.21 6.03
N THR A 121 -9.48 2.45 6.64
CA THR A 121 -8.25 1.95 6.00
C THR A 121 -8.56 1.05 4.80
N VAL A 122 -9.55 0.15 4.91
CA VAL A 122 -9.95 -0.73 3.80
C VAL A 122 -10.51 0.08 2.63
N ILE A 123 -11.36 1.08 2.90
CA ILE A 123 -11.90 1.97 1.87
C ILE A 123 -10.77 2.77 1.22
N LEU A 124 -9.81 3.29 2.00
CA LEU A 124 -8.62 3.96 1.46
C LEU A 124 -7.86 3.06 0.49
N PHE A 125 -7.59 1.80 0.86
CA PHE A 125 -6.90 0.85 -0.03
C PHE A 125 -7.67 0.63 -1.32
N PHE A 126 -8.99 0.49 -1.23
CA PHE A 126 -9.84 0.32 -2.41
C PHE A 126 -9.73 1.52 -3.37
N TYR A 127 -9.86 2.76 -2.87
CA TYR A 127 -9.70 3.96 -3.70
C TYR A 127 -8.29 4.08 -4.28
N SER A 128 -7.24 3.75 -3.51
CA SER A 128 -5.86 3.75 -4.00
C SER A 128 -5.66 2.77 -5.15
N GLN A 129 -6.23 1.58 -5.06
CA GLN A 129 -6.15 0.57 -6.11
C GLN A 129 -6.91 1.00 -7.38
N LEU A 130 -8.08 1.62 -7.23
CA LEU A 130 -8.82 2.19 -8.36
C LEU A 130 -8.01 3.27 -9.07
N ILE A 131 -7.40 4.19 -8.33
CA ILE A 131 -6.55 5.25 -8.90
C ILE A 131 -5.33 4.64 -9.59
N ALA A 132 -4.65 3.69 -8.93
CA ALA A 132 -3.48 3.03 -9.48
C ALA A 132 -3.79 2.34 -10.81
N LEU A 133 -4.91 1.59 -10.89
CA LEU A 133 -5.35 0.92 -12.10
C LEU A 133 -5.81 1.89 -13.19
N ALA A 134 -6.54 2.95 -12.81
CA ALA A 134 -6.99 3.99 -13.73
C ALA A 134 -5.83 4.69 -14.44
N ILE A 135 -4.67 4.79 -13.79
CA ILE A 135 -3.44 5.34 -14.36
C ILE A 135 -2.66 4.25 -15.11
N ALA A 136 -2.42 3.11 -14.46
CA ALA A 136 -1.51 2.08 -14.93
C ALA A 136 -2.04 1.32 -16.15
N VAL A 137 -3.33 1.02 -16.22
CA VAL A 137 -3.90 0.21 -17.31
C VAL A 137 -3.87 0.97 -18.63
N PRO A 138 -4.38 2.21 -18.74
CA PRO A 138 -4.31 2.96 -19.99
C PRO A 138 -2.87 3.23 -20.43
N LEU A 139 -2.00 3.67 -19.51
CA LEU A 139 -0.61 3.97 -19.83
C LEU A 139 0.21 2.71 -20.16
N GLY A 140 -0.05 1.59 -19.50
CA GLY A 140 0.62 0.31 -19.75
C GLY A 140 0.25 -0.28 -21.11
N ILE A 141 -1.05 -0.28 -21.45
CA ILE A 141 -1.55 -0.68 -22.79
C ILE A 141 -0.94 0.23 -23.86
N TRP A 142 -0.97 1.54 -23.62
CA TRP A 142 -0.45 2.53 -24.56
C TRP A 142 1.06 2.36 -24.75
N ALA A 143 1.86 2.25 -23.69
CA ALA A 143 3.30 2.09 -23.79
C ALA A 143 3.69 0.77 -24.48
N ALA A 144 2.98 -0.33 -24.20
CA ALA A 144 3.22 -1.62 -24.83
C ALA A 144 3.01 -1.57 -26.35
N TYR A 145 1.95 -0.89 -26.80
CA TYR A 145 1.68 -0.68 -28.22
C TYR A 145 2.77 0.14 -28.94
N GLN A 146 3.53 0.94 -28.20
CA GLN A 146 4.54 1.85 -28.74
C GLN A 146 5.96 1.29 -28.69
N ALA A 147 6.22 0.25 -27.89
CA ALA A 147 7.54 -0.30 -27.61
C ALA A 147 8.33 -0.81 -28.84
N GLY A 148 7.64 -1.12 -29.95
CA GLY A 148 8.25 -1.58 -31.21
C GLY A 148 8.32 -0.53 -32.33
N ARG A 149 7.82 0.68 -32.11
CA ARG A 149 7.69 1.69 -33.16
C ARG A 149 8.87 2.65 -33.19
N PRO A 150 9.39 3.02 -34.38
CA PRO A 150 10.48 3.99 -34.47
C PRO A 150 10.08 5.30 -33.78
N SER A 151 10.97 5.86 -32.97
CA SER A 151 10.74 7.15 -32.34
C SER A 151 10.77 8.23 -33.41
N LYS A 152 9.78 9.13 -33.38
CA LYS A 152 9.86 10.43 -34.05
C LYS A 152 10.01 11.58 -33.04
N GLY A 153 10.08 11.27 -31.75
CA GLY A 153 10.16 12.23 -30.64
C GLY A 153 11.58 12.70 -30.33
N ILE A 154 11.69 13.59 -29.35
CA ILE A 154 12.98 14.08 -28.84
C ILE A 154 13.64 12.95 -28.03
N PRO A 155 14.93 12.63 -28.28
CA PRO A 155 15.62 11.59 -27.52
C PRO A 155 15.66 11.92 -26.03
N ILE A 156 15.13 11.03 -25.18
CA ILE A 156 15.00 11.32 -23.75
C ILE A 156 16.35 11.48 -23.02
N TRP A 157 17.42 10.90 -23.57
CA TRP A 157 18.78 11.03 -23.03
C TRP A 157 19.32 12.46 -23.10
N ILE A 158 18.68 13.35 -23.85
CA ILE A 158 19.00 14.78 -23.86
C ILE A 158 18.47 15.47 -22.59
N LEU A 159 17.44 14.92 -21.92
CA LEU A 159 16.86 15.55 -20.72
C LEU A 159 17.89 15.73 -19.60
N PRO A 160 18.69 14.73 -19.18
CA PRO A 160 19.74 14.94 -18.18
C PRO A 160 20.75 16.03 -18.57
N ILE A 161 21.05 16.20 -19.86
CA ILE A 161 21.96 17.25 -20.35
C ILE A 161 21.32 18.63 -20.20
N ILE A 162 20.04 18.78 -20.59
CA ILE A 162 19.29 20.03 -20.44
C ILE A 162 19.15 20.39 -18.96
N VAL A 163 18.68 19.44 -18.13
CA VAL A 163 18.50 19.63 -16.70
C VAL A 163 19.83 19.98 -16.03
N GLY A 164 20.88 19.20 -16.29
CA GLY A 164 22.22 19.46 -15.76
C GLY A 164 22.78 20.81 -16.20
N GLY A 165 22.58 21.21 -17.46
CA GLY A 165 22.99 22.52 -17.96
C GLY A 165 22.25 23.68 -17.28
N ILE A 166 20.94 23.56 -17.07
CA ILE A 166 20.14 24.55 -16.33
C ILE A 166 20.62 24.64 -14.88
N TYR A 167 20.95 23.50 -14.27
CA TYR A 167 21.38 23.44 -12.89
C TYR A 167 22.78 24.05 -12.69
N ILE A 168 23.73 23.71 -13.55
CA ILE A 168 25.07 24.31 -13.56
C ILE A 168 24.97 25.81 -13.80
N TYR A 169 24.19 26.25 -14.78
CA TYR A 169 23.97 27.69 -15.01
C TYR A 169 23.37 28.37 -13.77
N GLY A 170 22.43 27.67 -13.14
CA GLY A 170 21.71 28.09 -11.97
C GLY A 170 22.57 28.42 -10.78
N GLU A 171 23.41 27.48 -10.36
CA GLU A 171 24.34 27.62 -9.22
C GLU A 171 25.30 28.82 -9.36
N PHE A 172 25.57 29.27 -10.59
CA PHE A 172 26.49 30.38 -10.84
C PHE A 172 25.82 31.75 -11.00
N ILE A 173 24.51 31.82 -11.29
CA ILE A 173 23.86 33.08 -11.71
C ILE A 173 22.54 33.38 -11.00
N THR A 174 21.73 32.38 -10.62
CA THR A 174 20.32 32.58 -10.22
C THR A 174 19.90 31.76 -9.00
N ASP A 175 18.86 32.20 -8.29
CA ASP A 175 18.30 31.47 -7.14
C ASP A 175 17.71 30.10 -7.53
N TRP A 176 17.74 29.16 -6.58
CA TRP A 176 17.23 27.78 -6.72
C TRP A 176 15.79 27.69 -7.24
N LEU A 177 14.93 28.63 -6.84
CA LEU A 177 13.55 28.66 -7.30
C LEU A 177 13.48 28.86 -8.82
N PHE A 178 14.29 29.78 -9.35
CA PHE A 178 14.31 30.10 -10.78
C PHE A 178 14.84 28.92 -11.62
N THR A 179 15.89 28.26 -11.15
CA THR A 179 16.51 27.11 -11.82
C THR A 179 15.57 25.91 -11.86
N SER A 180 14.83 25.68 -10.78
CA SER A 180 13.81 24.62 -10.69
C SER A 180 12.63 24.90 -11.62
N VAL A 181 12.15 26.15 -11.67
CA VAL A 181 11.06 26.56 -12.57
C VAL A 181 11.47 26.39 -14.03
N LEU A 182 12.67 26.84 -14.41
CA LEU A 182 13.19 26.64 -15.77
C LEU A 182 13.32 25.16 -16.11
N THR A 183 13.85 24.35 -15.18
CA THR A 183 13.97 22.91 -15.36
C THR A 183 12.61 22.28 -15.66
N LEU A 184 11.58 22.59 -14.87
CA LEU A 184 10.22 22.10 -15.09
C LEU A 184 9.61 22.64 -16.39
N ALA A 185 9.85 23.90 -16.72
CA ALA A 185 9.35 24.55 -17.93
C ALA A 185 9.91 23.91 -19.22
N PHE A 186 11.12 23.36 -19.19
CA PHE A 186 11.68 22.60 -20.32
C PHE A 186 11.34 21.10 -20.25
N LEU A 187 11.39 20.50 -19.06
CA LEU A 187 11.16 19.07 -18.88
C LEU A 187 9.72 18.68 -19.22
N LEU A 188 8.72 19.38 -18.68
CA LEU A 188 7.31 19.01 -18.83
C LEU A 188 6.85 19.02 -20.29
N PRO A 189 7.11 20.08 -21.11
CA PRO A 189 6.70 20.07 -22.51
C PRO A 189 7.39 18.97 -23.33
N ILE A 190 8.67 18.65 -23.06
CA ILE A 190 9.38 17.57 -23.76
C ILE A 190 8.74 16.21 -23.42
N LEU A 191 8.45 15.97 -22.15
CA LEU A 191 7.79 14.74 -21.71
C LEU A 191 6.39 14.62 -22.34
N ILE A 192 5.59 15.69 -22.28
CA ILE A 192 4.25 15.76 -22.88
C ILE A 192 4.33 15.53 -24.40
N PHE A 193 5.26 16.19 -25.09
CA PHE A 193 5.45 16.05 -26.52
C PHE A 193 5.78 14.61 -26.91
N ASN A 194 6.73 13.98 -26.21
CA ASN A 194 7.08 12.59 -26.45
C ASN A 194 5.91 11.64 -26.13
N LEU A 195 5.15 11.92 -25.08
CA LEU A 195 3.95 11.17 -24.71
C LEU A 195 2.90 11.22 -25.83
N PHE A 196 2.56 12.39 -26.37
CA PHE A 196 1.54 12.47 -27.41
C PHE A 196 2.01 11.97 -28.78
N ARG A 197 3.29 12.20 -29.14
CA ARG A 197 3.82 11.79 -30.45
C ARG A 197 3.97 10.28 -30.57
N GLY A 198 4.16 9.59 -29.45
CA GLY A 198 4.19 8.14 -29.41
C GLY A 198 5.44 7.51 -30.00
N GLY A 199 5.36 6.21 -30.29
CA GLY A 199 6.52 5.38 -30.66
C GLY A 199 7.47 5.12 -29.49
N ARG A 200 8.71 4.70 -29.77
CA ARG A 200 9.71 4.38 -28.74
C ARG A 200 9.99 5.55 -27.79
N GLY A 201 9.89 6.80 -28.26
CA GLY A 201 10.02 7.98 -27.39
C GLY A 201 8.91 8.07 -26.34
N GLY A 202 7.67 7.86 -26.75
CA GLY A 202 6.52 7.83 -25.84
C GLY A 202 6.60 6.72 -24.79
N ASP A 203 6.96 5.52 -25.23
CA ASP A 203 7.24 4.40 -24.34
C ASP A 203 8.36 4.72 -23.32
N THR A 204 9.43 5.34 -23.79
CA THR A 204 10.54 5.75 -22.92
C THR A 204 10.10 6.80 -21.91
N THR A 205 9.25 7.77 -22.30
CA THR A 205 8.66 8.77 -21.39
C THR A 205 7.84 8.13 -20.29
N VAL A 206 6.99 7.17 -20.64
CA VAL A 206 6.17 6.47 -19.63
C VAL A 206 7.05 5.73 -18.64
N ASN A 207 8.10 5.03 -19.12
CA ASN A 207 9.05 4.39 -18.21
C ASN A 207 9.79 5.41 -17.34
N PHE A 208 10.25 6.53 -17.90
CA PHE A 208 10.92 7.59 -17.15
C PHE A 208 10.03 8.14 -16.02
N LEU A 209 8.77 8.45 -16.31
CA LEU A 209 7.80 8.92 -15.30
C LEU A 209 7.55 7.85 -14.23
N ALA A 210 7.40 6.58 -14.63
CA ALA A 210 7.24 5.46 -13.70
C ALA A 210 8.47 5.30 -12.79
N PHE A 211 9.69 5.44 -13.33
CA PHE A 211 10.91 5.45 -12.53
C PHE A 211 11.00 6.66 -11.59
N GLY A 212 10.59 7.85 -12.04
CA GLY A 212 10.54 9.04 -11.21
C GLY A 212 9.63 8.85 -10.00
N LEU A 213 8.42 8.32 -10.21
CA LEU A 213 7.49 8.00 -9.13
C LEU A 213 8.02 6.92 -8.18
N LEU A 214 8.64 5.85 -8.70
CA LEU A 214 9.25 4.81 -7.86
C LEU A 214 10.42 5.31 -7.03
N SER A 215 11.12 6.33 -7.51
CA SER A 215 12.27 6.92 -6.81
C SER A 215 11.85 7.87 -5.69
N LEU A 216 10.59 8.32 -5.68
CA LEU A 216 10.04 9.18 -4.63
C LEU A 216 9.48 8.32 -3.49
N PRO A 217 9.97 8.47 -2.25
CA PRO A 217 9.36 7.82 -1.11
C PRO A 217 7.90 8.26 -0.95
N VAL A 218 7.03 7.33 -0.59
CA VAL A 218 5.57 7.56 -0.46
C VAL A 218 5.25 8.72 0.48
N PHE A 219 5.99 8.85 1.58
CA PHE A 219 5.80 9.94 2.54
C PHE A 219 6.17 11.31 1.96
N VAL A 220 7.22 11.39 1.12
CA VAL A 220 7.62 12.64 0.45
C VAL A 220 6.51 13.08 -0.50
N LEU A 221 6.01 12.15 -1.31
CA LEU A 221 4.86 12.40 -2.17
C LEU A 221 3.64 12.84 -1.35
N GLY A 222 3.38 12.19 -0.22
CA GLY A 222 2.32 12.54 0.72
C GLY A 222 2.42 13.97 1.23
N VAL A 223 3.59 14.37 1.74
CA VAL A 223 3.81 15.74 2.26
C VAL A 223 3.65 16.79 1.15
N ILE A 224 4.21 16.54 -0.04
CA ILE A 224 4.09 17.48 -1.18
C ILE A 224 2.62 17.67 -1.57
N LEU A 225 1.86 16.57 -1.70
CA LEU A 225 0.46 16.65 -2.11
C LEU A 225 -0.44 17.21 -1.00
N ARG A 226 -0.14 16.91 0.27
CA ARG A 226 -0.80 17.55 1.42
C ARG A 226 -0.61 19.06 1.37
N TYR A 227 0.62 19.53 1.25
CA TYR A 227 0.92 20.97 1.19
C TYR A 227 0.18 21.65 0.03
N ALA A 228 0.27 21.06 -1.18
CA ALA A 228 -0.32 21.64 -2.39
C ALA A 228 -1.87 21.70 -2.37
N PHE A 229 -2.54 20.71 -1.77
CA PHE A 229 -4.01 20.60 -1.85
C PHE A 229 -4.76 20.92 -0.55
N ALA A 230 -4.15 20.69 0.61
CA ALA A 230 -4.76 21.00 1.89
C ALA A 230 -4.42 22.43 2.33
N GLU A 231 -3.13 22.79 2.33
CA GLU A 231 -2.67 24.05 2.93
C GLU A 231 -2.75 25.23 1.95
N GLU A 232 -2.41 25.04 0.67
CA GLU A 232 -2.44 26.13 -0.32
C GLU A 232 -3.85 26.40 -0.87
N ARG A 233 -4.66 25.35 -1.10
CA ARG A 233 -5.88 25.45 -1.93
C ARG A 233 -7.21 25.05 -1.27
N ASN A 234 -7.22 24.57 -0.02
CA ASN A 234 -8.42 24.08 0.67
C ASN A 234 -9.24 23.04 -0.15
N TRP A 235 -8.60 22.30 -1.05
CA TRP A 235 -9.25 21.25 -1.86
C TRP A 235 -9.34 19.91 -1.13
N PHE A 236 -8.62 19.79 -0.01
CA PHE A 236 -8.63 18.64 0.88
C PHE A 236 -9.02 19.06 2.29
N SER A 237 -9.84 18.25 2.96
CA SER A 237 -10.25 18.48 4.34
C SER A 237 -9.33 17.73 5.30
N LEU A 238 -8.71 18.44 6.23
CA LEU A 238 -7.93 17.86 7.33
C LEU A 238 -8.82 17.53 8.55
N ALA A 239 -10.14 17.48 8.40
CA ALA A 239 -11.08 17.22 9.48
C ALA A 239 -11.33 15.72 9.74
N GLY A 240 -10.43 14.85 9.27
CA GLY A 240 -10.58 13.40 9.39
C GLY A 240 -11.48 12.75 8.32
N TYR A 241 -11.80 11.48 8.54
CA TYR A 241 -12.59 10.68 7.60
C TYR A 241 -14.10 10.96 7.73
N VAL A 242 -14.76 11.23 6.60
CA VAL A 242 -16.22 11.38 6.53
C VAL A 242 -16.83 10.14 5.86
N PRO A 243 -17.78 9.42 6.49
CA PRO A 243 -18.50 8.33 5.85
C PRO A 243 -19.29 8.77 4.62
N ILE A 244 -19.36 7.90 3.60
CA ILE A 244 -20.12 8.18 2.37
C ILE A 244 -21.63 8.38 2.64
N THR A 245 -22.14 7.79 3.72
CA THR A 245 -23.54 7.89 4.15
C THR A 245 -23.92 9.29 4.59
N ASP A 246 -22.95 10.05 5.09
CA ASP A 246 -23.21 11.36 5.69
C ASP A 246 -23.17 12.44 4.61
N ASN A 247 -22.13 12.42 3.78
CA ASN A 247 -22.01 13.33 2.64
C ASN A 247 -21.02 12.79 1.61
N VAL A 248 -21.46 12.59 0.37
CA VAL A 248 -20.62 12.06 -0.72
C VAL A 248 -19.48 13.01 -1.10
N ILE A 249 -19.73 14.33 -1.12
CA ILE A 249 -18.73 15.33 -1.52
C ILE A 249 -17.64 15.43 -0.45
N GLU A 250 -18.03 15.52 0.82
CA GLU A 250 -17.07 15.59 1.93
C GLU A 250 -16.31 14.27 2.12
N HIS A 251 -16.97 13.13 1.90
CA HIS A 251 -16.30 11.83 1.81
C HIS A 251 -15.19 11.84 0.75
N LEU A 252 -15.50 12.27 -0.47
CA LEU A 252 -14.51 12.35 -1.54
C LEU A 252 -13.38 13.32 -1.18
N LYS A 253 -13.69 14.51 -0.63
CA LYS A 253 -12.70 15.49 -0.16
C LYS A 253 -11.78 14.95 0.93
N SER A 254 -12.27 14.05 1.79
CA SER A 254 -11.49 13.45 2.88
C SER A 254 -10.53 12.33 2.43
N ILE A 255 -10.77 11.73 1.26
CA ILE A 255 -10.06 10.50 0.85
C ILE A 255 -9.22 10.64 -0.43
N TRP A 256 -9.54 11.56 -1.33
CA TRP A 256 -8.96 11.55 -2.68
C TRP A 256 -7.43 11.79 -2.69
N VAL A 257 -6.89 12.67 -1.85
CA VAL A 257 -5.43 12.94 -1.79
C VAL A 257 -4.66 11.77 -1.19
N PRO A 258 -4.98 11.25 0.02
CA PRO A 258 -4.26 10.09 0.55
C PRO A 258 -4.41 8.86 -0.37
N ALA A 259 -5.59 8.68 -0.99
CA ALA A 259 -5.77 7.64 -1.99
C ALA A 259 -4.89 7.83 -3.23
N LEU A 260 -4.75 9.07 -3.71
CA LEU A 260 -3.89 9.44 -4.83
C LEU A 260 -2.41 9.19 -4.53
N VAL A 261 -1.93 9.51 -3.32
CA VAL A 261 -0.54 9.26 -2.90
C VAL A 261 -0.20 7.77 -3.00
N LEU A 262 -1.02 6.92 -2.37
CA LEU A 262 -0.83 5.47 -2.41
C LEU A 262 -1.05 4.91 -3.83
N GLY A 263 -2.01 5.44 -4.57
CA GLY A 263 -2.30 5.04 -5.94
C GLY A 263 -1.15 5.36 -6.92
N LEU A 264 -0.54 6.54 -6.79
CA LEU A 264 0.63 6.95 -7.56
C LEU A 264 1.88 6.14 -7.20
N ALA A 265 2.02 5.71 -5.94
CA ALA A 265 3.09 4.82 -5.53
C ALA A 265 2.94 3.41 -6.12
N ALA A 266 1.71 2.90 -6.24
CA ALA A 266 1.42 1.57 -6.80
C ALA A 266 1.38 1.55 -8.34
N ALA A 267 0.94 2.63 -8.99
CA ALA A 267 0.72 2.68 -10.44
C ALA A 267 1.96 2.27 -11.28
N PRO A 268 3.20 2.69 -10.98
CA PRO A 268 4.39 2.26 -11.71
C PRO A 268 4.61 0.75 -11.72
N VAL A 269 4.28 0.07 -10.61
CA VAL A 269 4.43 -1.39 -10.48
C VAL A 269 3.50 -2.10 -11.46
N TYR A 270 2.22 -1.72 -11.45
CA TYR A 270 1.21 -2.28 -12.35
C TYR A 270 1.50 -1.94 -13.81
N LEU A 271 1.88 -0.70 -14.08
CA LEU A 271 2.18 -0.21 -15.41
C LEU A 271 3.31 -1.03 -16.03
N ARG A 272 4.42 -1.20 -15.30
CA ARG A 272 5.62 -1.88 -15.81
C ARG A 272 5.34 -3.35 -16.09
N LEU A 273 4.65 -4.02 -15.16
CA LEU A 273 4.27 -5.41 -15.31
C LEU A 273 3.32 -5.60 -16.51
N LEU A 274 2.21 -4.86 -16.55
CA LEU A 274 1.22 -4.96 -17.61
C LEU A 274 1.87 -4.67 -18.96
N ARG A 275 2.72 -3.63 -19.04
CA ARG A 275 3.46 -3.30 -20.25
C ARG A 275 4.36 -4.45 -20.70
N ALA A 276 5.16 -5.03 -19.80
CA ALA A 276 6.08 -6.11 -20.13
C ALA A 276 5.33 -7.34 -20.66
N ASP A 277 4.26 -7.74 -19.99
CA ASP A 277 3.43 -8.88 -20.38
C ASP A 277 2.70 -8.63 -21.72
N MET A 278 2.14 -7.43 -21.90
CA MET A 278 1.52 -7.04 -23.17
C MET A 278 2.50 -7.06 -24.34
N ILE A 279 3.75 -6.64 -24.16
CA ILE A 279 4.79 -6.69 -25.20
C ILE A 279 5.07 -8.15 -25.59
N GLN A 280 5.18 -9.05 -24.62
CA GLN A 280 5.37 -10.48 -24.86
C GLN A 280 4.17 -11.10 -25.58
N ASN A 281 2.95 -10.77 -25.15
CA ASN A 281 1.71 -11.27 -25.75
C ASN A 281 1.49 -10.71 -27.17
N LEU A 282 1.98 -9.50 -27.47
CA LEU A 282 1.94 -8.91 -28.82
C LEU A 282 2.82 -9.66 -29.84
N GLN A 283 3.82 -10.43 -29.38
CA GLN A 283 4.73 -11.18 -30.24
C GLN A 283 4.23 -12.60 -30.57
N GLN A 284 3.08 -13.00 -30.04
CA GLN A 284 2.52 -14.35 -30.21
C GLN A 284 1.81 -14.54 -31.56
N ASP A 285 1.80 -15.77 -32.07
CA ASP A 285 1.24 -16.11 -33.40
C ASP A 285 -0.24 -15.75 -33.56
N PHE A 286 -1.03 -15.83 -32.49
CA PHE A 286 -2.45 -15.48 -32.53
C PHE A 286 -2.69 -14.02 -32.94
N VAL A 287 -1.72 -13.13 -32.71
CA VAL A 287 -1.77 -11.73 -33.13
C VAL A 287 -1.63 -11.62 -34.65
N SER A 288 -0.71 -12.36 -35.25
CA SER A 288 -0.52 -12.42 -36.70
C SER A 288 -1.76 -12.99 -37.39
N VAL A 289 -2.36 -14.03 -36.82
CA VAL A 289 -3.62 -14.61 -37.32
C VAL A 289 -4.78 -13.59 -37.21
N ALA A 290 -4.89 -12.86 -36.11
CA ALA A 290 -5.93 -11.84 -35.94
C ALA A 290 -5.76 -10.68 -36.95
N LYS A 291 -4.52 -10.27 -37.23
CA LYS A 291 -4.22 -9.27 -38.28
C LYS A 291 -4.57 -9.79 -39.67
N ALA A 292 -4.26 -11.05 -39.99
CA ALA A 292 -4.63 -11.68 -41.25
C ALA A 292 -6.15 -11.77 -41.45
N LYS A 293 -6.93 -11.88 -40.36
CA LYS A 293 -8.39 -11.78 -40.36
C LYS A 293 -8.93 -10.35 -40.52
N GLY A 294 -8.06 -9.34 -40.67
CA GLY A 294 -8.46 -7.94 -40.85
C GLY A 294 -8.95 -7.25 -39.57
N MET A 295 -8.69 -7.81 -38.38
CA MET A 295 -9.09 -7.18 -37.13
C MET A 295 -8.32 -5.88 -36.86
N SER A 296 -9.00 -4.88 -36.31
CA SER A 296 -8.37 -3.60 -35.98
C SER A 296 -7.35 -3.73 -34.84
N ASN A 297 -6.29 -2.93 -34.86
CA ASN A 297 -5.25 -2.95 -33.82
C ASN A 297 -5.82 -2.76 -32.40
N THR A 298 -6.81 -1.88 -32.23
CA THR A 298 -7.46 -1.64 -30.94
C THR A 298 -8.24 -2.86 -30.47
N HIS A 299 -8.93 -3.54 -31.38
CA HIS A 299 -9.66 -4.77 -31.05
C HIS A 299 -8.69 -5.88 -30.62
N ILE A 300 -7.59 -6.07 -31.37
CA ILE A 300 -6.55 -7.04 -31.03
C ILE A 300 -5.96 -6.73 -29.65
N LEU A 301 -5.60 -5.48 -29.40
CA LEU A 301 -4.97 -5.05 -28.15
C LEU A 301 -5.89 -5.26 -26.94
N LEU A 302 -7.13 -4.74 -26.99
CA LEU A 302 -8.06 -4.77 -25.85
C LEU A 302 -8.72 -6.14 -25.64
N ARG A 303 -8.94 -6.93 -26.70
CA ARG A 303 -9.69 -8.19 -26.61
C ARG A 303 -8.80 -9.44 -26.58
N HIS A 304 -7.72 -9.46 -27.36
CA HIS A 304 -6.87 -10.65 -27.51
C HIS A 304 -5.60 -10.58 -26.67
N VAL A 305 -4.93 -9.42 -26.61
CA VAL A 305 -3.65 -9.28 -25.90
C VAL A 305 -3.85 -8.96 -24.41
N LEU A 306 -4.77 -8.03 -24.08
CA LEU A 306 -5.01 -7.64 -22.69
C LEU A 306 -5.58 -8.77 -21.83
N ARG A 307 -6.35 -9.69 -22.43
CA ARG A 307 -7.05 -10.75 -21.69
C ARG A 307 -6.08 -11.70 -20.96
N PRO A 308 -5.05 -12.29 -21.62
CA PRO A 308 -3.99 -13.01 -20.90
C PRO A 308 -3.31 -12.13 -19.83
N SER A 309 -2.97 -10.88 -20.16
CA SER A 309 -2.27 -9.99 -19.23
C SER A 309 -3.08 -9.56 -18.01
N THR A 310 -4.40 -9.71 -18.05
CA THR A 310 -5.29 -9.44 -16.91
C THR A 310 -5.02 -10.43 -15.77
N VAL A 311 -4.65 -11.68 -16.08
CA VAL A 311 -4.32 -12.69 -15.06
C VAL A 311 -3.06 -12.29 -14.28
N THR A 312 -2.03 -11.86 -15.00
CA THR A 312 -0.78 -11.35 -14.42
C THR A 312 -1.04 -10.10 -13.57
N LEU A 313 -1.86 -9.17 -14.07
CA LEU A 313 -2.23 -7.96 -13.35
C LEU A 313 -3.02 -8.29 -12.06
N MET A 314 -3.99 -9.20 -12.12
CA MET A 314 -4.74 -9.65 -10.93
C MET A 314 -3.83 -10.26 -9.86
N THR A 315 -2.81 -11.01 -10.27
CA THR A 315 -1.84 -11.61 -9.35
C THR A 315 -1.07 -10.54 -8.60
N VAL A 316 -0.59 -9.52 -9.31
CA VAL A 316 0.20 -8.44 -8.70
C VAL A 316 -0.65 -7.44 -7.92
N LEU A 317 -1.91 -7.22 -8.31
CA LEU A 317 -2.88 -6.49 -7.49
C LEU A 317 -2.96 -7.10 -6.09
N GLY A 318 -3.05 -8.43 -6.02
CA GLY A 318 -2.99 -9.16 -4.77
C GLY A 318 -1.73 -8.81 -3.99
N LEU A 319 -0.55 -9.13 -4.55
CA LEU A 319 0.74 -8.93 -3.89
C LEU A 319 0.97 -7.48 -3.42
N ASN A 320 0.35 -6.51 -4.08
CA ASN A 320 0.51 -5.10 -3.75
C ASN A 320 -0.40 -4.64 -2.59
N ILE A 321 -1.51 -5.32 -2.27
CA ILE A 321 -2.30 -4.99 -1.07
C ILE A 321 -1.43 -5.08 0.20
N ALA A 322 -0.53 -6.07 0.25
CA ALA A 322 0.48 -6.20 1.29
C ALA A 322 1.43 -4.98 1.37
N GLN A 323 1.79 -4.40 0.22
CA GLN A 323 2.63 -3.19 0.17
C GLN A 323 1.85 -1.93 0.55
N LEU A 324 0.54 -1.88 0.27
CA LEU A 324 -0.32 -0.77 0.68
C LEU A 324 -0.35 -0.60 2.19
N VAL A 325 -0.40 -1.70 2.96
CA VAL A 325 -0.36 -1.65 4.42
C VAL A 325 0.81 -0.81 4.91
N ASN A 326 2.01 -1.06 4.38
CA ASN A 326 3.23 -0.34 4.77
C ASN A 326 3.16 1.16 4.42
N GLY A 327 2.70 1.50 3.21
CA GLY A 327 2.56 2.89 2.80
C GLY A 327 1.45 3.63 3.56
N ALA A 328 0.37 2.94 3.89
CA ALA A 328 -0.81 3.52 4.48
C ALA A 328 -0.61 3.95 5.93
N LEU A 329 0.19 3.25 6.74
CA LEU A 329 0.51 3.71 8.10
C LEU A 329 0.98 5.18 8.10
N VAL A 330 1.93 5.47 7.21
CA VAL A 330 2.54 6.79 7.10
C VAL A 330 1.61 7.80 6.41
N VAL A 331 0.90 7.38 5.36
CA VAL A 331 -0.04 8.27 4.66
C VAL A 331 -1.21 8.64 5.57
N GLU A 332 -1.77 7.70 6.32
CA GLU A 332 -2.87 7.99 7.22
C GLU A 332 -2.47 9.00 8.30
N TYR A 333 -1.28 8.84 8.89
CA TYR A 333 -0.75 9.81 9.84
C TYR A 333 -0.47 11.19 9.21
N ILE A 334 0.12 11.23 8.00
CA ILE A 334 0.38 12.50 7.30
C ILE A 334 -0.92 13.25 7.00
N PHE A 335 -2.01 12.56 6.67
CA PHE A 335 -3.25 13.21 6.27
C PHE A 335 -4.26 13.41 7.40
N ASP A 336 -3.89 13.06 8.65
CA ASP A 336 -4.80 12.96 9.78
C ASP A 336 -6.04 12.12 9.43
N PHE A 337 -5.80 11.06 8.66
CA PHE A 337 -6.82 10.11 8.26
C PHE A 337 -6.99 9.17 9.44
N ASP A 338 -8.15 9.23 10.11
CA ASP A 338 -8.48 8.46 11.32
C ASP A 338 -8.61 6.94 11.09
N GLY A 339 -7.64 6.33 10.42
CA GLY A 339 -7.54 4.91 10.14
C GLY A 339 -6.72 4.15 11.19
N MET A 340 -6.51 2.87 10.90
CA MET A 340 -5.81 1.94 11.78
C MET A 340 -4.31 2.28 11.91
N GLY A 341 -3.73 2.81 10.84
CA GLY A 341 -2.32 3.10 10.78
C GLY A 341 -1.92 4.36 11.51
N SER A 342 -2.72 5.41 11.41
CA SER A 342 -2.55 6.61 12.23
C SER A 342 -2.72 6.29 13.72
N TYR A 343 -3.68 5.43 14.08
CA TYR A 343 -3.85 4.99 15.46
C TYR A 343 -2.66 4.18 15.98
N LEU A 344 -2.10 3.27 15.18
CA LEU A 344 -0.90 2.53 15.57
C LEU A 344 0.27 3.48 15.88
N ILE A 345 0.48 4.49 15.04
CA ILE A 345 1.52 5.50 15.27
C ILE A 345 1.23 6.29 16.55
N GLU A 346 -0.01 6.71 16.76
CA GLU A 346 -0.42 7.41 17.97
C GLU A 346 -0.21 6.57 19.24
N ALA A 347 -0.58 5.29 19.23
CA ALA A 347 -0.39 4.35 20.34
C ALA A 347 1.11 4.14 20.64
N ILE A 348 1.97 4.11 19.62
CA ILE A 348 3.43 4.05 19.79
C ILE A 348 3.93 5.32 20.50
N TYR A 349 3.47 6.50 20.10
CA TYR A 349 3.87 7.77 20.73
C TYR A 349 3.35 7.91 22.16
N ARG A 350 2.17 7.36 22.45
CA ARG A 350 1.58 7.31 23.79
C ARG A 350 2.12 6.16 24.65
N GLN A 351 3.01 5.33 24.10
CA GLN A 351 3.57 4.15 24.76
C GLN A 351 2.49 3.20 25.32
N GLU A 352 1.41 3.00 24.59
CA GLU A 352 0.33 2.07 24.95
C GLU A 352 0.70 0.64 24.50
N PHE A 353 1.49 -0.09 25.30
CA PHE A 353 2.06 -1.40 24.93
C PHE A 353 1.03 -2.39 24.43
N PHE A 354 -0.05 -2.60 25.22
CA PHE A 354 -1.10 -3.54 24.84
C PHE A 354 -1.69 -3.20 23.48
N ALA A 355 -2.07 -1.92 23.29
CA ALA A 355 -2.68 -1.46 22.06
C ALA A 355 -1.73 -1.65 20.89
N VAL A 356 -0.46 -1.23 21.01
CA VAL A 356 0.53 -1.41 19.95
C VAL A 356 0.72 -2.88 19.59
N GLN A 357 0.86 -3.77 20.58
CA GLN A 357 1.07 -5.20 20.34
C GLN A 357 -0.15 -5.84 19.66
N THR A 358 -1.36 -5.51 20.12
CA THR A 358 -2.62 -5.98 19.53
C THR A 358 -2.84 -5.45 18.12
N LEU A 359 -2.55 -4.17 17.86
CA LEU A 359 -2.64 -3.56 16.53
C LEU A 359 -1.62 -4.17 15.56
N VAL A 360 -0.38 -4.38 15.99
CA VAL A 360 0.65 -5.04 15.17
C VAL A 360 0.24 -6.48 14.85
N ALA A 361 -0.28 -7.23 15.83
CA ALA A 361 -0.83 -8.56 15.61
C ALA A 361 -1.97 -8.52 14.57
N LEU A 362 -2.90 -7.58 14.70
CA LEU A 362 -4.00 -7.41 13.76
C LEU A 362 -3.51 -7.09 12.35
N VAL A 363 -2.57 -6.17 12.20
CA VAL A 363 -1.96 -5.82 10.90
C VAL A 363 -1.29 -7.04 10.27
N ALA A 364 -0.54 -7.82 11.06
CA ALA A 364 0.11 -9.02 10.60
C ALA A 364 -0.90 -10.14 10.23
N ILE A 365 -2.01 -10.27 10.98
CA ILE A 365 -3.12 -11.18 10.63
C ILE A 365 -3.76 -10.75 9.31
N ILE A 366 -4.08 -9.47 9.14
CA ILE A 366 -4.66 -8.93 7.89
C ILE A 366 -3.72 -9.21 6.73
N PHE A 367 -2.42 -9.01 6.91
CA PHE A 367 -1.40 -9.32 5.91
C PHE A 367 -1.38 -10.80 5.53
N VAL A 368 -1.39 -11.71 6.51
CA VAL A 368 -1.45 -13.16 6.29
C VAL A 368 -2.73 -13.55 5.56
N VAL A 369 -3.89 -13.09 6.05
CA VAL A 369 -5.21 -13.36 5.45
C VAL A 369 -5.24 -12.90 4.00
N THR A 370 -4.77 -11.68 3.75
CA THR A 370 -4.73 -11.11 2.40
C THR A 370 -3.86 -11.96 1.47
N ASN A 371 -2.63 -12.30 1.87
CA ASN A 371 -1.77 -13.17 1.08
C ASN A 371 -2.39 -14.54 0.83
N MET A 372 -3.06 -15.10 1.82
CA MET A 372 -3.74 -16.38 1.70
C MET A 372 -4.94 -16.33 0.73
N VAL A 373 -5.71 -15.23 0.77
CA VAL A 373 -6.77 -14.94 -0.20
C VAL A 373 -6.19 -14.89 -1.62
N ILE A 374 -5.05 -14.23 -1.80
CA ILE A 374 -4.37 -14.09 -3.09
C ILE A 374 -3.89 -15.44 -3.61
N ASP A 375 -3.28 -16.25 -2.76
CA ASP A 375 -2.83 -17.60 -3.12
C ASP A 375 -4.03 -18.47 -3.59
N VAL A 376 -5.17 -18.36 -2.89
CA VAL A 376 -6.41 -19.02 -3.30
C VAL A 376 -6.90 -18.47 -4.64
N PHE A 377 -6.98 -17.15 -4.82
CA PHE A 377 -7.39 -16.54 -6.10
C PHE A 377 -6.50 -16.99 -7.26
N TYR A 378 -5.19 -17.00 -7.05
CA TYR A 378 -4.21 -17.45 -8.05
C TYR A 378 -4.49 -18.89 -8.49
N SER A 379 -4.77 -19.80 -7.53
CA SER A 379 -5.17 -21.18 -7.84
C SER A 379 -6.53 -21.32 -8.56
N VAL A 380 -7.43 -20.32 -8.45
CA VAL A 380 -8.68 -20.30 -9.24
C VAL A 380 -8.38 -19.89 -10.68
N VAL A 381 -7.59 -18.83 -10.85
CA VAL A 381 -7.46 -18.10 -12.11
C VAL A 381 -6.48 -18.79 -13.05
N ASP A 382 -5.39 -19.36 -12.53
CA ASP A 382 -4.40 -20.08 -13.35
C ASP A 382 -4.38 -21.59 -13.03
N PRO A 383 -5.07 -22.42 -13.82
CA PRO A 383 -5.07 -23.87 -13.63
C PRO A 383 -3.73 -24.55 -13.99
N ARG A 384 -2.75 -23.84 -14.58
CA ARG A 384 -1.44 -24.44 -14.95
C ARG A 384 -0.56 -24.74 -13.73
N VAL A 385 -0.76 -24.03 -12.62
CA VAL A 385 -0.11 -24.28 -11.32
C VAL A 385 -0.40 -25.69 -10.82
N ARG A 386 -1.50 -26.32 -11.26
CA ARG A 386 -1.87 -27.70 -10.90
C ARG A 386 -0.91 -28.76 -11.46
N ALA A 387 -0.22 -28.48 -12.57
CA ALA A 387 0.59 -29.47 -13.28
C ALA A 387 2.01 -29.63 -12.70
N GLU A 388 2.50 -28.66 -11.92
CA GLU A 388 3.82 -28.74 -11.27
C GLU A 388 3.76 -29.31 -9.85
N ALA A 389 2.55 -29.38 -9.24
CA ALA A 389 2.35 -29.88 -7.88
C ALA A 389 1.89 -31.35 -7.80
N ALA A 390 1.56 -31.96 -8.95
CA ALA A 390 1.26 -33.39 -9.10
C ALA A 390 2.48 -34.13 -9.65
#